data_AF-A0A959GG17-F1
#
_entry.id   AF-A0A959GG17-F1
#
_cell.length_a   1.000
_cell.length_b   1.000
_cell.length_c   1.000
_cell.angle_alpha   90.00
_cell.angle_beta   90.00
_cell.angle_gamma   90.00
#
_symmetry.space_group_name_H-M   'P 1'
#
loop_
_entity.id
_entity.type
_entity.pdbx_description
1 polymer ?
#
loop_
_entity_poly.entity_id
_entity_poly.type
_entity_poly.pdbx_seq_one_letter_code
_entity_poly.pdbx_strand_id
1 'polypeptide(L)'
;MFSAITLLLLAASTAMAQDKSAFELFNSEGKTVKYRKLLKEAQEADVIFFGEQHNNPIAHWLQLELTRDLHQELGGKLVLGAEMFEADNQLLLDEYLADKVNTKAFEEEGRLWKNYKTDYKPLVEFAKANNLAFVATNVPRRYANLVYRESLEGLDNLSEEAKRYLAPLPILYDPNLPGYLEMIEMMGGHGGGANDNLPKAQAIKDATMAYFISQNWEKGKTFIHFNGSYHSDNYEGILWYLKQYKP
;
A
#
# COMPACT_ATOMS: atom_id res chain seq x y z
N MET A 1 44.40 67.66 3.21
CA MET A 1 43.66 67.07 4.36
C MET A 1 42.20 67.41 4.10
N PHE A 2 41.28 66.50 3.80
CA PHE A 2 40.90 65.28 4.51
C PHE A 2 40.42 64.21 3.52
N SER A 3 40.86 62.97 3.70
CA SER A 3 40.21 61.78 3.12
C SER A 3 39.04 61.39 4.02
N ALA A 4 37.84 61.28 3.45
CA ALA A 4 36.70 60.67 4.12
C ALA A 4 36.44 59.31 3.46
N ILE A 5 37.03 58.26 4.06
CA ILE A 5 36.62 56.87 3.83
C ILE A 5 35.59 56.58 4.92
N THR A 6 34.32 56.45 4.53
CA THR A 6 33.30 55.87 5.41
C THR A 6 32.88 54.54 4.82
N LEU A 7 33.30 53.51 5.54
CA LEU A 7 33.11 52.09 5.32
C LEU A 7 31.62 51.73 5.33
N LEU A 8 31.10 51.19 4.22
CA LEU A 8 29.74 50.66 4.15
C LEU A 8 29.74 49.25 4.77
N LEU A 9 29.25 49.14 6.01
CA LEU A 9 28.96 47.85 6.66
C LEU A 9 27.73 47.22 5.99
N LEU A 10 27.96 46.31 5.03
CA LEU A 10 26.94 45.37 4.57
C LEU A 10 26.71 44.32 5.67
N ALA A 11 25.75 44.60 6.55
CA ALA A 11 25.14 43.57 7.37
C ALA A 11 24.35 42.64 6.44
N ALA A 12 24.93 41.48 6.10
CA ALA A 12 24.22 40.42 5.42
C ALA A 12 23.19 39.83 6.39
N SER A 13 21.98 40.39 6.38
CA SER A 13 20.83 39.77 7.03
C SER A 13 20.49 38.49 6.26
N THR A 14 20.99 37.35 6.74
CA THR A 14 20.50 36.04 6.35
C THR A 14 19.06 35.95 6.83
N ALA A 15 18.11 36.30 5.96
CA ALA A 15 16.72 35.97 6.17
C ALA A 15 16.63 34.45 6.28
N MET A 16 16.44 33.92 7.49
CA MET A 16 15.98 32.54 7.64
C MET A 16 14.57 32.51 7.08
N ALA A 17 14.45 32.13 5.81
CA ALA A 17 13.16 31.75 5.26
C ALA A 17 12.61 30.65 6.17
N GLN A 18 11.37 30.81 6.65
CA GLN A 18 10.65 29.70 7.25
C GLN A 18 10.57 28.61 6.18
N ASP A 19 11.28 27.51 6.42
CA ASP A 19 11.24 26.33 5.56
C ASP A 19 9.83 25.75 5.65
N LYS A 20 9.00 26.04 4.65
CA LYS A 20 7.63 25.51 4.54
C LYS A 20 7.71 24.10 3.96
N SER A 21 8.25 23.15 4.74
CA SER A 21 8.37 21.76 4.30
C SER A 21 6.99 21.20 3.96
N ALA A 22 6.88 20.54 2.81
CA ALA A 22 5.63 19.91 2.37
C ALA A 22 5.27 18.69 3.24
N PHE A 23 6.27 18.03 3.84
CA PHE A 23 6.07 16.86 4.72
C PHE A 23 7.22 16.69 5.71
N GLU A 24 6.99 15.89 6.75
CA GLU A 24 8.00 15.42 7.69
C GLU A 24 7.85 13.91 7.88
N LEU A 25 8.95 13.23 8.19
CA LEU A 25 8.97 11.79 8.47
C LEU A 25 9.23 11.60 9.96
N PHE A 26 8.47 10.71 10.60
CA PHE A 26 8.62 10.38 12.00
C PHE A 26 8.84 8.87 12.17
N ASN A 27 9.63 8.48 13.17
CA ASN A 27 9.72 7.08 13.59
C ASN A 27 8.56 6.73 14.55
N SER A 28 8.53 5.47 15.02
CA SER A 28 7.53 4.97 15.99
C SER A 28 7.52 5.68 17.34
N GLU A 29 8.58 6.43 17.68
CA GLU A 29 8.68 7.25 18.89
C GLU A 29 8.20 8.70 18.67
N GLY A 30 7.71 9.02 17.47
CA GLY A 30 7.30 10.37 17.08
C GLY A 30 8.47 11.34 16.88
N LYS A 31 9.70 10.85 16.70
CA LYS A 31 10.89 11.67 16.43
C LYS A 31 11.08 11.85 14.94
N THR A 32 11.37 13.08 14.51
CA THR A 32 11.68 13.37 13.10
C THR A 32 12.90 12.57 12.64
N VAL A 33 12.79 11.94 11.47
CA VAL A 33 13.87 11.18 10.83
C VAL A 33 14.13 11.69 9.43
N LYS A 34 15.38 11.53 8.97
CA LYS A 34 15.74 11.84 7.58
C LYS A 34 15.33 10.70 6.67
N TYR A 35 14.91 11.02 5.45
CA TYR A 35 14.57 10.05 4.42
C TYR A 35 15.64 8.95 4.21
N ARG A 36 16.93 9.33 4.18
CA ARG A 36 18.03 8.36 4.07
C ARG A 36 18.02 7.28 5.16
N LYS A 37 17.58 7.62 6.38
CA LYS A 37 17.46 6.65 7.47
C LYS A 37 16.30 5.70 7.21
N LEU A 38 15.14 6.21 6.80
CA LEU A 38 13.99 5.40 6.39
C LEU A 38 14.36 4.43 5.26
N LEU A 39 15.04 4.92 4.22
CA LEU A 39 15.48 4.09 3.09
C LEU A 39 16.41 2.96 3.57
N LYS A 40 17.39 3.27 4.43
CA LYS A 40 18.32 2.27 4.95
C LYS A 40 17.59 1.17 5.74
N GLU A 41 16.65 1.55 6.62
CA GLU A 41 15.88 0.57 7.39
C GLU A 41 14.95 -0.25 6.49
N ALA A 42 14.34 0.38 5.47
CA ALA A 42 13.48 -0.30 4.50
C ALA A 42 14.24 -1.37 3.68
N GLN A 43 15.50 -1.12 3.31
CA GLN A 43 16.33 -2.09 2.58
C GLN A 43 16.62 -3.38 3.37
N GLU A 44 16.56 -3.32 4.70
CA GLU A 44 16.82 -4.48 5.57
C GLU A 44 15.57 -5.36 5.74
N ALA A 45 14.40 -4.90 5.27
CA ALA A 45 13.14 -5.61 5.41
C ALA A 45 12.87 -6.60 4.26
N ASP A 46 12.30 -7.76 4.61
CA ASP A 46 11.78 -8.73 3.64
C ASP A 46 10.48 -8.24 2.99
N VAL A 47 9.59 -7.63 3.80
CA VAL A 47 8.31 -7.07 3.36
C VAL A 47 8.13 -5.68 3.96
N ILE A 48 7.81 -4.70 3.11
CA ILE A 48 7.57 -3.30 3.46
C ILE A 48 6.08 -3.02 3.20
N PHE A 49 5.39 -2.47 4.21
CA PHE A 49 4.03 -1.96 4.05
C PHE A 49 4.07 -0.44 3.97
N PHE A 50 3.57 0.11 2.86
CA PHE A 50 3.36 1.53 2.69
C PHE A 50 1.88 1.84 2.88
N GLY A 51 1.51 2.03 4.16
CA GLY A 51 0.18 2.48 4.55
C GLY A 51 -0.07 3.92 4.11
N GLU A 52 -1.22 4.16 3.47
CA GLU A 52 -1.52 5.44 2.84
C GLU A 52 -2.96 5.92 3.05
N GLN A 53 -3.17 7.21 2.79
CA GLN A 53 -4.50 7.80 2.66
C GLN A 53 -4.76 7.96 1.17
N HIS A 54 -5.74 7.23 0.62
CA HIS A 54 -5.96 7.00 -0.82
C HIS A 54 -6.06 8.22 -1.74
N ASN A 55 -6.12 9.44 -1.20
CA ASN A 55 -6.17 10.67 -1.99
C ASN A 55 -5.12 11.69 -1.50
N ASN A 56 -3.99 11.20 -0.97
CA ASN A 56 -2.90 12.05 -0.48
C ASN A 56 -1.77 12.09 -1.52
N PRO A 57 -1.65 13.20 -2.28
CA PRO A 57 -0.65 13.29 -3.35
C PRO A 57 0.79 13.21 -2.83
N ILE A 58 1.05 13.63 -1.58
CA ILE A 58 2.38 13.53 -0.98
C ILE A 58 2.71 12.06 -0.68
N ALA A 59 1.72 11.28 -0.22
CA ALA A 59 1.91 9.85 0.01
C ALA A 59 2.22 9.13 -1.31
N HIS A 60 1.45 9.38 -2.37
CA HIS A 60 1.69 8.77 -3.68
C HIS A 60 3.03 9.16 -4.30
N TRP A 61 3.44 10.42 -4.16
CA TRP A 61 4.79 10.85 -4.56
C TRP A 61 5.86 10.09 -3.76
N LEU A 62 5.74 10.02 -2.44
CA LEU A 62 6.71 9.33 -1.60
C LEU A 62 6.76 7.81 -1.83
N GLN A 63 5.62 7.19 -2.16
CA GLN A 63 5.56 5.79 -2.60
C GLN A 63 6.47 5.56 -3.81
N LEU A 64 6.35 6.42 -4.82
CA LEU A 64 7.16 6.31 -6.04
C LEU A 64 8.65 6.56 -5.77
N GLU A 65 8.98 7.58 -4.97
CA GLU A 65 10.39 7.89 -4.64
C GLU A 65 11.04 6.77 -3.83
N LEU A 66 10.36 6.26 -2.80
CA LEU A 66 10.87 5.12 -2.02
C LEU A 66 11.07 3.88 -2.90
N THR A 67 10.11 3.61 -3.80
CA THR A 67 10.18 2.47 -4.72
C THR A 67 11.40 2.57 -5.65
N ARG A 68 11.66 3.77 -6.20
CA ARG A 68 12.83 4.03 -7.07
C ARG A 68 14.13 3.79 -6.33
N ASP A 69 14.26 4.33 -5.14
CA ASP A 69 15.49 4.21 -4.36
C ASP A 69 15.71 2.78 -3.85
N LEU A 70 14.65 2.09 -3.41
CA LEU A 70 14.73 0.67 -3.07
C LEU A 70 15.15 -0.17 -4.27
N HIS A 71 14.57 0.08 -5.45
CA HIS A 71 14.95 -0.65 -6.67
C HIS A 71 16.44 -0.49 -7.00
N GLN A 72 16.95 0.75 -6.90
CA GLN A 72 18.36 1.06 -7.12
C GLN A 72 19.28 0.33 -6.14
N GLU A 73 18.92 0.34 -4.85
CA GLU A 73 19.75 -0.20 -3.77
C GLU A 73 19.70 -1.73 -3.69
N LEU A 74 18.56 -2.34 -4.04
CA LEU A 74 18.36 -3.79 -4.01
C LEU A 74 18.81 -4.50 -5.30
N GLY A 75 19.19 -3.75 -6.33
CA GLY A 75 19.67 -4.31 -7.61
C GLY A 75 18.63 -5.16 -8.32
N GLY A 76 17.38 -4.69 -8.39
CA GLY A 76 16.28 -5.37 -9.09
C GLY A 76 15.61 -6.52 -8.31
N LYS A 77 15.97 -6.73 -7.04
CA LYS A 77 15.34 -7.74 -6.16
C LYS A 77 14.07 -7.22 -5.47
N LEU A 78 13.33 -6.36 -6.15
CA LEU A 78 12.12 -5.70 -5.63
C LEU A 78 10.88 -6.28 -6.32
N VAL A 79 9.87 -6.63 -5.52
CA VAL A 79 8.53 -7.00 -5.98
C VAL A 79 7.55 -5.96 -5.46
N LEU A 80 6.63 -5.51 -6.30
CA LEU A 80 5.59 -4.58 -5.92
C LEU A 80 4.28 -5.34 -5.76
N GLY A 81 3.42 -4.89 -4.86
CA GLY A 81 2.02 -5.30 -4.81
C GLY A 81 1.14 -4.20 -4.28
N ALA A 82 -0.15 -4.22 -4.62
CA ALA A 82 -1.05 -3.17 -4.14
C ALA A 82 -2.47 -3.68 -3.88
N GLU A 83 -3.13 -3.02 -2.92
CA GLU A 83 -4.55 -3.18 -2.62
C GLU A 83 -5.44 -2.78 -3.81
N MET A 84 -4.99 -1.84 -4.63
CA MET A 84 -5.80 -1.20 -5.68
C MET A 84 -6.11 -2.15 -6.85
N PHE A 85 -5.43 -3.30 -6.92
CA PHE A 85 -5.62 -4.31 -7.94
C PHE A 85 -6.19 -5.60 -7.33
N GLU A 86 -7.33 -6.04 -7.87
CA GLU A 86 -7.98 -7.29 -7.51
C GLU A 86 -7.24 -8.48 -8.15
N ALA A 87 -7.09 -9.60 -7.42
CA ALA A 87 -6.31 -10.75 -7.85
C ALA A 87 -6.78 -11.38 -9.17
N ASP A 88 -8.06 -11.23 -9.52
CA ASP A 88 -8.60 -11.67 -10.81
C ASP A 88 -8.25 -10.75 -11.99
N ASN A 89 -7.58 -9.62 -11.75
CA ASN A 89 -6.97 -8.77 -12.77
C ASN A 89 -5.49 -9.06 -13.02
N GLN A 90 -4.88 -10.01 -12.30
CA GLN A 90 -3.44 -10.28 -12.42
C GLN A 90 -3.02 -10.57 -13.87
N LEU A 91 -3.81 -11.36 -14.61
CA LEU A 91 -3.49 -11.71 -16.01
C LEU A 91 -3.35 -10.47 -16.89
N LEU A 92 -4.32 -9.56 -16.82
CA LEU A 92 -4.32 -8.33 -17.60
C LEU A 92 -3.18 -7.39 -17.17
N LEU A 93 -2.88 -7.34 -15.87
CA LEU A 93 -1.74 -6.58 -15.35
C LEU A 93 -0.41 -7.14 -15.89
N ASP A 94 -0.21 -8.45 -15.84
CA ASP A 94 0.99 -9.11 -16.36
C ASP A 94 1.17 -8.90 -17.87
N GLU A 95 0.08 -9.03 -18.64
CA GLU A 95 0.09 -8.79 -20.08
C GLU A 95 0.41 -7.34 -20.43
N TYR A 96 -0.07 -6.37 -19.63
CA TYR A 96 0.26 -4.97 -19.80
C TYR A 96 1.73 -4.66 -19.46
N LEU A 97 2.24 -5.23 -18.36
CA LEU A 97 3.66 -5.11 -17.96
C LEU A 97 4.59 -5.75 -19.00
N ALA A 98 4.15 -6.81 -19.68
CA ALA A 98 4.90 -7.52 -20.72
C ALA A 98 4.69 -6.98 -22.15
N ASP A 99 4.11 -5.79 -22.31
CA ASP A 99 3.82 -5.13 -23.59
C ASP A 99 2.93 -5.96 -24.55
N LYS A 100 2.12 -6.87 -24.03
CA LYS A 100 1.12 -7.63 -24.81
C LYS A 100 -0.17 -6.85 -25.01
N VAL A 101 -0.51 -6.03 -24.02
CA VAL A 101 -1.67 -5.12 -24.04
C VAL A 101 -1.17 -3.68 -23.98
N ASN A 102 -1.74 -2.79 -24.80
CA ASN A 102 -1.39 -1.38 -24.79
C ASN A 102 -2.09 -0.64 -23.63
N THR A 103 -1.59 0.55 -23.28
CA THR A 103 -2.11 1.34 -22.14
C THR A 103 -3.61 1.61 -22.24
N LYS A 104 -4.16 1.87 -23.44
CA LYS A 104 -5.57 2.17 -23.61
C LYS A 104 -6.44 0.95 -23.25
N ALA A 105 -6.10 -0.21 -23.80
CA ALA A 105 -6.82 -1.45 -23.52
C ALA A 105 -6.71 -1.84 -22.04
N PHE A 106 -5.51 -1.73 -21.44
CA PHE A 106 -5.32 -1.95 -20.01
C PHE A 106 -6.20 -1.04 -19.15
N GLU A 107 -6.25 0.26 -19.45
CA GLU A 107 -7.05 1.23 -18.70
C GLU A 107 -8.57 1.03 -18.88
N GLU A 108 -9.01 0.53 -20.03
CA GLU A 108 -10.42 0.22 -20.32
C GLU A 108 -10.89 -1.08 -19.65
N GLU A 109 -10.03 -2.10 -19.57
CA GLU A 109 -10.39 -3.44 -19.09
C GLU A 109 -10.03 -3.69 -17.61
N GLY A 110 -9.04 -2.97 -17.07
CA GLY A 110 -8.39 -3.25 -15.77
C GLY A 110 -9.19 -2.96 -14.51
N ARG A 111 -10.47 -2.59 -14.59
CA ARG A 111 -11.33 -2.16 -13.46
C ARG A 111 -10.59 -1.24 -12.48
N LEU A 112 -9.88 -0.26 -13.03
CA LEU A 112 -8.99 0.60 -12.26
C LEU A 112 -9.75 1.58 -11.36
N TRP A 113 -9.11 2.00 -10.27
CA TRP A 113 -9.67 3.00 -9.37
C TRP A 113 -9.80 4.36 -10.09
N LYS A 114 -10.75 5.19 -9.66
CA LYS A 114 -11.02 6.49 -10.30
C LYS A 114 -9.80 7.41 -10.33
N ASN A 115 -8.95 7.34 -9.31
CA ASN A 115 -7.73 8.12 -9.15
C ASN A 115 -6.48 7.41 -9.70
N TYR A 116 -6.62 6.25 -10.36
CA TYR A 116 -5.50 5.49 -10.92
C TYR A 116 -4.53 6.35 -11.73
N LYS A 117 -5.07 7.17 -12.64
CA LYS A 117 -4.28 7.94 -13.60
C LYS A 117 -3.26 8.87 -12.92
N THR A 118 -3.59 9.42 -11.76
CA THR A 118 -2.72 10.34 -11.02
C THR A 118 -1.91 9.62 -9.96
N ASP A 119 -2.53 8.68 -9.25
CA ASP A 119 -2.03 8.25 -7.95
C ASP A 119 -1.27 6.92 -8.03
N TYR A 120 -1.67 6.01 -8.93
CA TYR A 120 -1.13 4.63 -8.98
C TYR A 120 -0.47 4.28 -10.31
N LYS A 121 -0.87 4.91 -11.41
CA LYS A 121 -0.24 4.72 -12.73
C LYS A 121 1.28 4.91 -12.68
N PRO A 122 1.85 5.91 -11.98
CA PRO A 122 3.31 6.06 -11.91
C PRO A 122 4.04 4.83 -11.35
N LEU A 123 3.45 4.11 -10.38
CA LEU A 123 4.02 2.87 -9.84
C LEU A 123 3.98 1.73 -10.86
N VAL A 124 2.85 1.58 -11.58
CA VAL A 124 2.71 0.54 -12.60
C VAL A 124 3.67 0.79 -13.78
N GLU A 125 3.76 2.03 -14.26
CA GLU A 125 4.69 2.40 -15.34
C GLU A 125 6.15 2.25 -14.90
N PHE A 126 6.46 2.52 -13.62
CA PHE A 126 7.79 2.25 -13.07
C PHE A 126 8.12 0.75 -13.06
N ALA A 127 7.18 -0.09 -12.61
CA ALA A 127 7.35 -1.54 -12.64
C ALA A 127 7.56 -2.05 -14.07
N LYS A 128 6.73 -1.59 -15.01
CA LYS A 128 6.84 -1.91 -16.43
C LYS A 128 8.21 -1.54 -17.01
N ALA A 129 8.64 -0.30 -16.83
CA ALA A 129 9.91 0.18 -17.37
C ALA A 129 11.15 -0.56 -16.84
N ASN A 130 11.05 -1.15 -15.64
CA ASN A 130 12.15 -1.86 -14.98
C ASN A 130 11.96 -3.39 -14.93
N ASN A 131 10.97 -3.93 -15.65
CA ASN A 131 10.64 -5.36 -15.65
C ASN A 131 10.42 -5.93 -14.24
N LEU A 132 9.77 -5.18 -13.36
CA LEU A 132 9.44 -5.61 -12.01
C LEU A 132 8.08 -6.30 -11.97
N ALA A 133 7.97 -7.33 -11.14
CA ALA A 133 6.68 -7.94 -10.83
C ALA A 133 5.80 -6.95 -10.07
N PHE A 134 4.51 -6.86 -10.47
CA PHE A 134 3.48 -6.12 -9.77
C PHE A 134 2.31 -7.05 -9.48
N VAL A 135 2.06 -7.31 -8.20
CA VAL A 135 1.07 -8.28 -7.75
C VAL A 135 -0.24 -7.57 -7.41
N ALA A 136 -1.32 -8.02 -8.04
CA ALA A 136 -2.70 -7.72 -7.70
C ALA A 136 -3.10 -8.57 -6.48
N THR A 137 -3.10 -7.94 -5.31
CA THR A 137 -3.18 -8.67 -4.04
C THR A 137 -4.58 -8.72 -3.44
N ASN A 138 -5.48 -7.84 -3.86
CA ASN A 138 -6.74 -7.68 -3.17
C ASN A 138 -7.77 -8.73 -3.61
N VAL A 139 -8.70 -9.04 -2.73
CA VAL A 139 -9.84 -9.88 -3.10
C VAL A 139 -10.71 -9.16 -4.12
N PRO A 140 -11.25 -9.86 -5.15
CA PRO A 140 -12.26 -9.27 -6.02
C PRO A 140 -13.43 -8.74 -5.19
N ARG A 141 -13.82 -7.48 -5.41
CA ARG A 141 -14.81 -6.77 -4.57
C ARG A 141 -16.14 -7.51 -4.44
N ARG A 142 -16.53 -8.29 -5.45
CA ARG A 142 -17.72 -9.14 -5.41
C ARG A 142 -17.70 -10.17 -4.26
N TYR A 143 -16.55 -10.68 -3.87
CA TYR A 143 -16.41 -11.64 -2.78
C TYR A 143 -16.35 -10.97 -1.41
N ALA A 144 -15.71 -9.79 -1.29
CA ALA A 144 -15.86 -8.97 -0.07
C ALA A 144 -17.32 -8.58 0.17
N ASN A 145 -18.04 -8.19 -0.89
CA ASN A 145 -19.48 -7.93 -0.83
C ASN A 145 -20.31 -9.17 -0.50
N LEU A 146 -19.88 -10.36 -0.95
CA LEU A 146 -20.52 -11.62 -0.59
C LEU A 146 -20.39 -11.86 0.92
N VAL A 147 -19.19 -11.70 1.48
CA VAL A 147 -18.96 -11.81 2.94
C VAL A 147 -19.79 -10.81 3.72
N TYR A 148 -19.91 -9.57 3.24
CA TYR A 148 -20.76 -8.57 3.88
C TYR A 148 -22.24 -9.00 3.97
N ARG A 149 -22.75 -9.71 2.95
CA ARG A 149 -24.14 -10.19 2.90
C ARG A 149 -24.36 -11.51 3.64
N GLU A 150 -23.41 -12.44 3.52
CA GLU A 150 -23.59 -13.86 3.86
C GLU A 150 -22.57 -14.38 4.90
N SER A 151 -21.76 -13.50 5.50
CA SER A 151 -20.63 -13.86 6.37
C SER A 151 -19.55 -14.66 5.61
N LEU A 152 -18.50 -15.10 6.30
CA LEU A 152 -17.37 -15.83 5.69
C LEU A 152 -17.81 -17.16 5.07
N GLU A 153 -18.82 -17.80 5.66
CA GLU A 153 -19.39 -19.07 5.20
C GLU A 153 -20.00 -18.97 3.79
N GLY A 154 -20.39 -17.76 3.36
CA GLY A 154 -20.82 -17.51 1.98
C GLY A 154 -19.76 -17.86 0.93
N LEU A 155 -18.47 -17.89 1.30
CA LEU A 155 -17.37 -18.24 0.41
C LEU A 155 -17.27 -19.75 0.13
N ASP A 156 -17.82 -20.61 0.99
CA ASP A 156 -17.66 -22.07 0.91
C ASP A 156 -18.26 -22.65 -0.38
N ASN A 157 -19.34 -22.03 -0.85
CA ASN A 157 -20.10 -22.42 -2.04
C ASN A 157 -19.52 -21.90 -3.36
N LEU A 158 -18.41 -21.16 -3.32
CA LEU A 158 -17.73 -20.68 -4.52
C LEU A 158 -17.10 -21.85 -5.30
N SER A 159 -17.01 -21.69 -6.62
CA SER A 159 -16.26 -22.64 -7.47
C SER A 159 -14.78 -22.64 -7.11
N GLU A 160 -14.10 -23.74 -7.42
CA GLU A 160 -12.65 -23.84 -7.21
C GLU A 160 -11.87 -22.79 -8.00
N GLU A 161 -12.38 -22.36 -9.16
CA GLU A 161 -11.80 -21.26 -9.93
C GLU A 161 -11.92 -19.92 -9.18
N ALA A 162 -13.09 -19.62 -8.60
CA ALA A 162 -13.28 -18.40 -7.81
C ALA A 162 -12.39 -18.38 -6.56
N LYS A 163 -12.21 -19.53 -5.90
CA LYS A 163 -11.37 -19.66 -4.70
C LYS A 163 -9.89 -19.40 -4.96
N ARG A 164 -9.41 -19.49 -6.22
CA ARG A 164 -8.01 -19.14 -6.58
C ARG A 164 -7.70 -17.65 -6.36
N TYR A 165 -8.71 -16.80 -6.31
CA TYR A 165 -8.56 -15.36 -6.08
C TYR A 165 -8.66 -14.96 -4.59
N LEU A 166 -8.72 -15.94 -3.69
CA LEU A 166 -8.89 -15.76 -2.25
C LEU A 166 -7.68 -16.31 -1.49
N ALA A 167 -7.54 -15.90 -0.23
CA ALA A 167 -6.78 -16.68 0.73
C ALA A 167 -7.43 -18.07 0.97
N PRO A 168 -6.65 -19.07 1.43
CA PRO A 168 -7.16 -20.39 1.76
C PRO A 168 -8.33 -20.33 2.75
N LEU A 169 -9.41 -21.06 2.44
CA LEU A 169 -10.58 -21.19 3.30
C LEU A 169 -10.41 -22.40 4.27
N PRO A 170 -10.97 -22.34 5.49
CA PRO A 170 -11.66 -21.20 6.08
C PRO A 170 -10.69 -20.08 6.48
N ILE A 171 -11.13 -18.83 6.37
CA ILE A 171 -10.36 -17.66 6.81
C ILE A 171 -10.37 -17.62 8.34
N LEU A 172 -9.19 -17.55 8.95
CA LEU A 172 -9.07 -17.29 10.38
C LEU A 172 -9.61 -15.88 10.67
N TYR A 173 -10.54 -15.75 11.59
CA TYR A 173 -11.09 -14.45 11.97
C TYR A 173 -11.11 -14.31 13.49
N ASP A 174 -10.39 -13.32 14.00
CA ASP A 174 -10.45 -12.93 15.41
C ASP A 174 -11.19 -11.60 15.55
N PRO A 175 -12.44 -11.59 16.04
CA PRO A 175 -13.22 -10.37 16.22
C PRO A 175 -12.64 -9.43 17.28
N ASN A 176 -11.69 -9.91 18.10
CA ASN A 176 -11.09 -9.11 19.17
C ASN A 176 -9.86 -8.32 18.70
N LEU A 177 -9.49 -8.40 17.41
CA LEU A 177 -8.43 -7.53 16.88
C LEU A 177 -8.85 -6.06 17.05
N PRO A 178 -8.01 -5.21 17.68
CA PRO A 178 -8.31 -3.81 17.94
C PRO A 178 -8.86 -3.04 16.73
N GLY A 179 -8.30 -3.22 15.54
CA GLY A 179 -8.79 -2.57 14.32
C GLY A 179 -10.24 -2.96 14.01
N TYR A 180 -10.60 -4.23 14.13
CA TYR A 180 -11.97 -4.70 13.89
C TYR A 180 -12.94 -4.21 14.96
N LEU A 181 -12.52 -4.13 16.23
CA LEU A 181 -13.30 -3.53 17.30
C LEU A 181 -13.56 -2.04 17.04
N GLU A 182 -12.53 -1.29 16.63
CA GLU A 182 -12.64 0.14 16.30
C GLU A 182 -13.59 0.36 15.12
N MET A 183 -13.55 -0.51 14.10
CA MET A 183 -14.49 -0.46 12.98
C MET A 183 -15.95 -0.64 13.44
N ILE A 184 -16.21 -1.56 14.36
CA ILE A 184 -17.55 -1.75 14.93
C ILE A 184 -17.97 -0.49 15.71
N GLU A 185 -17.08 0.08 16.53
CA GLU A 185 -17.35 1.26 17.34
C GLU A 185 -17.67 2.50 16.49
N MET A 186 -16.86 2.80 15.47
CA MET A 186 -17.07 3.94 14.56
C MET A 186 -18.43 3.86 13.82
N MET A 187 -18.88 2.64 13.51
CA MET A 187 -20.14 2.40 12.80
C MET A 187 -21.35 2.39 13.74
N GLY A 188 -21.19 1.87 14.96
CA GLY A 188 -22.23 1.86 16.00
C GLY A 188 -22.68 3.27 16.45
N GLY A 189 -21.82 4.28 16.28
CA GLY A 189 -22.15 5.69 16.54
C GLY A 189 -23.10 6.34 15.52
N HIS A 190 -23.30 5.74 14.34
CA HIS A 190 -24.06 6.32 13.22
C HIS A 190 -25.49 5.76 13.06
N GLY A 191 -26.16 5.40 14.16
CA GLY A 191 -27.63 5.27 14.24
C GLY A 191 -28.31 4.16 13.42
N GLY A 192 -27.56 3.36 12.65
CA GLY A 192 -28.02 2.13 12.01
C GLY A 192 -27.23 0.97 12.58
N GLY A 193 -27.90 -0.10 13.02
CA GLY A 193 -27.25 -1.27 13.63
C GLY A 193 -26.05 -1.73 12.81
N ALA A 194 -24.89 -1.86 13.46
CA ALA A 194 -23.68 -2.33 12.82
C ALA A 194 -23.97 -3.71 12.19
N ASN A 195 -23.71 -3.86 10.89
CA ASN A 195 -23.70 -5.19 10.30
C ASN A 195 -22.43 -5.89 10.79
N ASP A 196 -22.59 -6.92 11.62
CA ASP A 196 -21.51 -7.73 12.19
C ASP A 196 -20.59 -8.37 11.12
N ASN A 197 -20.99 -8.36 9.85
CA ASN A 197 -20.19 -8.85 8.74
C ASN A 197 -19.27 -7.79 8.12
N LEU A 198 -19.35 -6.52 8.51
CA LEU A 198 -18.43 -5.49 7.98
C LEU A 198 -16.97 -5.80 8.32
N PRO A 199 -16.58 -6.10 9.58
CA PRO A 199 -15.21 -6.49 9.88
C PRO A 199 -14.80 -7.80 9.20
N LYS A 200 -15.74 -8.73 8.99
CA LYS A 200 -15.48 -9.97 8.23
C LYS A 200 -15.17 -9.69 6.76
N ALA A 201 -15.89 -8.74 6.15
CA ALA A 201 -15.65 -8.32 4.78
C ALA A 201 -14.28 -7.63 4.63
N GLN A 202 -13.81 -6.97 5.68
CA GLN A 202 -12.45 -6.44 5.75
C GLN A 202 -11.41 -7.54 5.95
N ALA A 203 -11.70 -8.51 6.83
CA ALA A 203 -10.85 -9.66 7.11
C ALA A 203 -10.53 -10.48 5.87
N ILE A 204 -11.49 -10.73 4.96
CA ILE A 204 -11.19 -11.43 3.71
C ILE A 204 -10.26 -10.61 2.80
N LYS A 205 -10.34 -9.27 2.80
CA LYS A 205 -9.37 -8.43 2.06
C LYS A 205 -7.97 -8.58 2.65
N ASP A 206 -7.84 -8.41 3.97
CA ASP A 206 -6.57 -8.53 4.69
C ASP A 206 -5.91 -9.89 4.48
N ALA A 207 -6.68 -10.96 4.68
CA ALA A 207 -6.24 -12.32 4.49
C ALA A 207 -5.78 -12.58 3.06
N THR A 208 -6.54 -12.13 2.07
CA THR A 208 -6.23 -12.35 0.66
C THR A 208 -4.97 -11.58 0.26
N MET A 209 -4.83 -10.31 0.68
CA MET A 209 -3.61 -9.54 0.44
C MET A 209 -2.38 -10.20 1.07
N ALA A 210 -2.49 -10.62 2.34
CA ALA A 210 -1.41 -11.33 3.03
C ALA A 210 -1.03 -12.63 2.32
N TYR A 211 -2.03 -13.39 1.85
CA TYR A 211 -1.79 -14.62 1.12
C TYR A 211 -1.03 -14.35 -0.18
N PHE A 212 -1.46 -13.41 -1.01
CA PHE A 212 -0.75 -13.12 -2.26
C PHE A 212 0.64 -12.51 -2.05
N ILE A 213 0.86 -11.74 -0.98
CA ILE A 213 2.22 -11.33 -0.56
C ILE A 213 3.06 -12.58 -0.24
N SER A 214 2.53 -13.51 0.56
CA SER A 214 3.25 -14.72 0.98
C SER A 214 3.65 -15.63 -0.19
N GLN A 215 2.80 -15.71 -1.22
CA GLN A 215 3.01 -16.53 -2.41
C GLN A 215 3.99 -15.90 -3.41
N ASN A 216 4.06 -14.57 -3.44
CA ASN A 216 4.90 -13.83 -4.40
C ASN A 216 6.19 -13.26 -3.79
N TRP A 217 6.41 -13.43 -2.48
CA TRP A 217 7.68 -13.13 -1.84
C TRP A 217 8.60 -14.35 -1.78
N GLU A 218 9.87 -14.15 -2.15
CA GLU A 218 10.93 -15.16 -2.10
C GLU A 218 12.11 -14.66 -1.28
N LYS A 219 12.81 -15.58 -0.60
CA LYS A 219 13.98 -15.24 0.22
C LYS A 219 15.04 -14.49 -0.60
N GLY A 220 15.49 -13.35 -0.08
CA GLY A 220 16.48 -12.50 -0.73
C GLY A 220 15.90 -11.48 -1.72
N LYS A 221 14.57 -11.43 -1.87
CA LYS A 221 13.84 -10.30 -2.47
C LYS A 221 13.18 -9.48 -1.37
N THR A 222 12.89 -8.23 -1.67
CA THR A 222 12.03 -7.36 -0.86
C THR A 222 10.69 -7.20 -1.57
N PHE A 223 9.60 -7.32 -0.82
CA PHE A 223 8.25 -7.04 -1.31
C PHE A 223 7.76 -5.71 -0.72
N ILE A 224 7.45 -4.72 -1.55
CA ILE A 224 6.75 -3.50 -1.10
C ILE A 224 5.27 -3.58 -1.45
N HIS A 225 4.42 -3.41 -0.44
CA HIS A 225 2.98 -3.43 -0.59
C HIS A 225 2.38 -2.04 -0.34
N PHE A 226 1.52 -1.57 -1.24
CA PHE A 226 0.81 -0.30 -1.13
C PHE A 226 -0.64 -0.54 -0.73
N ASN A 227 -1.05 0.00 0.42
CA ASN A 227 -2.35 -0.27 1.02
C ASN A 227 -2.89 0.95 1.77
N GLY A 228 -4.20 1.04 1.93
CA GLY A 228 -4.81 1.99 2.86
C GLY A 228 -4.29 1.73 4.27
N SER A 229 -3.96 2.78 5.05
CA SER A 229 -3.24 2.63 6.32
C SER A 229 -3.91 1.65 7.29
N TYR A 230 -5.25 1.65 7.32
CA TYR A 230 -6.06 0.74 8.13
C TYR A 230 -5.71 -0.75 7.93
N HIS A 231 -5.21 -1.14 6.75
CA HIS A 231 -4.80 -2.51 6.45
C HIS A 231 -3.44 -2.92 7.03
N SER A 232 -2.64 -1.97 7.54
CA SER A 232 -1.30 -2.21 8.07
C SER A 232 -1.00 -1.53 9.41
N ASP A 233 -1.88 -0.63 9.87
CA ASP A 233 -1.72 0.09 11.12
C ASP A 233 -1.62 -0.88 12.30
N ASN A 234 -0.84 -0.50 13.32
CA ASN A 234 -0.66 -1.24 14.58
C ASN A 234 -0.19 -2.71 14.43
N TYR A 235 0.42 -3.08 13.31
CA TYR A 235 0.81 -4.47 12.99
C TYR A 235 -0.37 -5.45 12.89
N GLU A 236 -1.56 -4.92 12.60
CA GLU A 236 -2.79 -5.68 12.39
C GLU A 236 -3.11 -5.81 10.89
N GLY A 237 -4.36 -6.19 10.57
CA GLY A 237 -4.81 -6.37 9.20
C GLY A 237 -3.92 -7.36 8.45
N ILE A 238 -3.36 -6.93 7.32
CA ILE A 238 -2.51 -7.76 6.47
C ILE A 238 -1.34 -8.36 7.27
N LEU A 239 -0.70 -7.60 8.17
CA LEU A 239 0.47 -8.07 8.90
C LEU A 239 0.14 -9.22 9.86
N TRP A 240 -1.07 -9.19 10.45
CA TRP A 240 -1.52 -10.27 11.33
C TRP A 240 -1.68 -11.58 10.54
N TYR A 241 -2.32 -11.54 9.37
CA TYR A 241 -2.47 -12.73 8.51
C TYR A 241 -1.14 -13.18 7.91
N LEU A 242 -0.27 -12.25 7.52
CA LEU A 242 1.01 -12.60 6.90
C LEU A 242 1.87 -13.42 7.86
N LYS A 243 1.87 -13.09 9.15
CA LYS A 243 2.54 -13.89 10.19
C LYS A 243 1.97 -15.30 10.37
N GLN A 244 0.70 -15.52 10.02
CA GLN A 244 0.10 -16.86 10.02
C GLN A 244 0.53 -17.67 8.80
N TYR A 245 0.59 -17.03 7.62
CA TYR A 245 0.94 -17.70 6.37
C TYR A 245 2.45 -17.91 6.18
N LYS A 246 3.27 -16.98 6.70
CA LYS A 246 4.72 -16.96 6.51
C LYS A 246 5.40 -16.23 7.70
N PRO A 247 5.56 -16.91 8.86
CA PRO A 247 6.13 -16.34 10.08
C PRO A 247 7.62 -16.02 9.99
#